data_AF-A0A948IPW7-F1
#
_entry.id   AF-A0A948IPW7-F1
#
_cell.length_a   1.000
_cell.length_b   1.000
_cell.length_c   1.000
_cell.angle_alpha   90.00
_cell.angle_beta   90.00
_cell.angle_gamma   90.00
#
_symmetry.space_group_name_H-M   'P 1'
#
loop_
_entity.id
_entity.type
_entity.pdbx_description
1 polymer ?
#
loop_
_entity_poly.entity_id
_entity_poly.type
_entity_poly.pdbx_seq_one_letter_code
_entity_poly.pdbx_strand_id
1 'polypeptide(L)'
;MPRTNPQTARVQVYLTDPKLATALNREARAGRMPLSQAAGRAISRGLQKSPHADPEDRLLQLERSLRDHMRSTARDMQIVQELLIEVARAFFLRLPDAVVDQDPTVQAAVDRRIERLLDATAARIVAGRTATDTVAGEPRSFDPQP
;
A
#
# COMPACT_ATOMS: atom_id res chain seq x y z
N MET A 1 -23.33 3.45 31.90
CA MET A 1 -21.87 3.56 31.66
C MET A 1 -21.14 2.94 32.86
N PRO A 2 -20.72 1.66 32.82
CA PRO A 2 -19.98 1.10 33.94
C PRO A 2 -18.59 1.72 33.99
N ARG A 3 -18.21 2.25 35.15
CA ARG A 3 -16.87 2.82 35.38
C ARG A 3 -15.88 1.65 35.45
N THR A 4 -15.08 1.45 34.41
CA THR A 4 -13.91 0.55 34.47
C THR A 4 -13.00 1.03 35.58
N ASN A 5 -13.00 0.32 36.70
CA ASN A 5 -12.07 0.54 37.80
C ASN A 5 -10.68 0.13 37.28
N PRO A 6 -9.68 1.04 37.18
CA PRO A 6 -8.35 0.63 36.79
C PRO A 6 -7.82 -0.32 37.86
N GLN A 7 -7.77 -1.62 37.55
CA GLN A 7 -7.19 -2.62 38.45
C GLN A 7 -5.72 -2.26 38.65
N THR A 8 -5.40 -1.71 39.82
CA THR A 8 -4.02 -1.44 40.21
C THR A 8 -3.33 -2.77 40.51
N ALA A 9 -2.52 -3.26 39.57
CA ALA A 9 -1.66 -4.41 39.79
C ALA A 9 -0.38 -3.99 40.55
N ARG A 10 -0.08 -4.66 41.65
CA ARG A 10 1.18 -4.45 42.40
C ARG A 10 2.23 -5.44 41.89
N VAL A 11 3.35 -4.92 41.41
CA VAL A 11 4.48 -5.72 40.90
C VAL A 11 5.70 -5.51 41.79
N GLN A 12 6.32 -6.60 42.23
CA GLN A 12 7.58 -6.58 42.95
C GLN A 12 8.70 -7.05 42.02
N VAL A 13 9.78 -6.28 41.92
CA VAL A 13 10.91 -6.54 41.02
C VAL A 13 12.19 -6.58 41.82
N TYR A 14 12.97 -7.65 41.63
CA TYR A 14 14.31 -7.76 42.17
C TYR A 14 15.31 -7.22 41.15
N LEU A 15 16.00 -6.14 41.49
CA LEU A 15 17.04 -5.55 40.65
C LEU A 15 18.38 -6.19 41.01
N THR A 16 18.99 -6.89 40.05
CA THR A 16 20.31 -7.51 40.23
C THR A 16 21.46 -6.54 39.98
N ASP A 17 21.24 -5.49 39.17
CA ASP A 17 22.26 -4.47 38.87
C ASP A 17 22.08 -3.21 39.74
N PRO A 18 23.07 -2.83 40.58
CA PRO A 18 23.01 -1.60 41.39
C PRO A 18 22.98 -0.32 40.55
N LYS A 19 23.43 -0.35 39.30
CA LYS A 19 23.39 0.82 38.40
C LYS A 19 21.95 1.19 38.02
N LEU A 20 21.06 0.20 37.89
CA LEU A 20 19.64 0.45 37.61
C LEU A 20 18.93 1.09 38.81
N ALA A 21 19.23 0.62 40.03
CA ALA A 21 18.68 1.20 41.25
C ALA A 21 19.12 2.66 41.46
N THR A 22 20.38 2.98 41.14
CA THR A 22 20.89 4.36 41.24
C THR A 22 20.32 5.26 40.15
N ALA A 23 20.14 4.77 38.92
CA ALA A 23 19.50 5.50 37.82
C ALA A 23 18.03 5.82 38.13
N LEU A 24 17.26 4.85 38.64
CA LEU A 24 15.86 5.05 39.03
C LEU A 24 15.72 6.08 40.17
N ASN A 25 16.60 6.02 41.17
CA ASN A 25 16.61 7.01 42.25
C ASN A 25 16.97 8.42 41.76
N ARG A 26 17.90 8.51 40.80
CA ARG A 26 18.25 9.80 40.16
C ARG A 26 17.06 10.36 39.38
N GLU A 27 16.35 9.52 38.65
CA GLU A 27 15.16 9.91 37.90
C GLU A 27 14.01 10.34 38.84
N ALA A 28 13.80 9.63 39.94
CA ALA A 28 12.82 10.00 40.97
C ALA A 28 13.13 11.38 41.58
N ARG A 29 14.40 11.65 41.90
CA ARG A 29 14.84 12.95 42.45
C ARG A 29 14.72 14.07 41.43
N ALA A 30 15.18 13.85 40.21
CA ALA A 30 15.11 14.85 39.13
C ALA A 30 13.66 15.21 38.79
N GLY A 31 12.77 14.21 38.79
CA GLY A 31 11.35 14.39 38.51
C GLY A 31 10.48 14.77 39.71
N ARG A 32 11.06 14.94 40.92
CA ARG A 32 10.34 15.16 42.19
C ARG A 32 9.13 14.21 42.36
N MET A 33 9.34 12.93 42.06
CA MET A 33 8.30 11.91 42.08
C MET A 33 8.71 10.69 42.91
N PRO A 34 7.75 9.90 43.45
CA PRO A 34 8.08 8.68 44.18
C PRO A 34 8.75 7.65 43.27
N LEU A 35 9.62 6.82 43.87
CA LEU A 35 10.41 5.81 43.15
C LEU A 35 9.52 4.83 42.36
N SER A 36 8.36 4.47 42.89
CA SER A 36 7.37 3.61 42.21
C SER A 36 6.83 4.23 40.92
N GLN A 37 6.62 5.55 40.91
CA GLN A 37 6.15 6.28 39.74
C GLN A 37 7.28 6.46 38.71
N ALA A 38 8.50 6.72 39.16
CA ALA A 38 9.69 6.75 38.29
C ALA A 38 9.92 5.39 37.63
N ALA A 39 9.81 4.29 38.38
CA ALA A 39 9.89 2.93 37.87
C ALA A 39 8.78 2.63 36.86
N GLY A 40 7.53 3.00 37.16
CA GLY A 40 6.41 2.85 36.22
C GLY A 40 6.63 3.60 34.90
N ARG A 41 7.18 4.82 34.95
CA ARG A 41 7.54 5.59 33.74
C ARG A 41 8.69 4.95 32.96
N ALA A 42 9.71 4.45 33.64
CA ALA A 42 10.82 3.76 32.99
C ALA A 42 10.34 2.47 32.28
N ILE A 43 9.49 1.67 32.95
CA ILE A 43 8.89 0.46 32.38
C ILE A 43 7.99 0.81 31.20
N SER A 44 7.09 1.79 31.35
CA SER A 44 6.20 2.24 30.27
C SER A 44 6.98 2.70 29.03
N ARG A 45 8.04 3.49 29.21
CA ARG A 45 8.91 3.89 28.10
C ARG A 45 9.65 2.71 27.48
N GLY A 46 10.11 1.75 28.29
CA GLY A 46 10.75 0.53 27.81
C GLY A 46 9.81 -0.33 26.97
N LEU A 47 8.56 -0.49 27.42
CA LEU A 47 7.51 -1.20 26.69
C LEU A 47 7.11 -0.48 25.40
N GLN A 48 6.97 0.85 25.43
CA GLN A 48 6.68 1.66 24.24
C GLN A 48 7.81 1.65 23.22
N LYS A 49 9.07 1.68 23.67
CA LYS A 49 10.25 1.65 22.81
C LYS A 49 10.62 0.25 22.32
N SER A 50 10.04 -0.80 22.90
CA SER A 50 10.23 -2.18 22.47
C SER A 50 9.06 -2.58 21.56
N PRO A 51 9.24 -2.58 20.22
CA PRO A 51 8.21 -3.02 19.26
C PRO A 51 7.94 -4.55 19.31
N HIS A 52 8.37 -5.24 20.37
CA HIS A 52 8.14 -6.67 20.62
C HIS A 52 6.92 -6.95 21.51
N ALA A 53 6.12 -5.93 21.84
CA ALA A 53 5.08 -6.04 22.87
C ALA A 53 3.79 -6.79 22.44
N ASP A 54 3.54 -7.01 21.15
CA ASP A 54 2.38 -7.81 20.74
C ASP A 54 2.59 -8.58 19.41
N PRO A 55 2.66 -9.92 19.41
CA PRO A 55 2.78 -10.71 18.18
C PRO A 55 1.52 -10.62 17.30
N GLU A 56 0.34 -10.40 17.88
CA GLU A 56 -0.91 -10.27 17.13
C GLU A 56 -0.94 -9.00 16.28
N ASP A 57 -0.42 -7.89 16.82
CA ASP A 57 -0.30 -6.63 16.09
C ASP A 57 0.65 -6.72 14.89
N ARG A 58 1.73 -7.52 15.01
CA ARG A 58 2.66 -7.76 13.89
C ARG A 58 2.00 -8.53 12.76
N LEU A 59 1.25 -9.59 13.08
CA LEU A 59 0.53 -10.37 12.09
C LEU A 59 -0.55 -9.52 11.41
N LEU A 60 -1.27 -8.71 12.17
CA LEU A 60 -2.27 -7.78 11.64
C LEU A 60 -1.64 -6.72 10.73
N GLN A 61 -0.48 -6.17 11.11
CA GLN A 61 0.25 -5.21 10.28
C GLN A 61 0.77 -5.85 8.99
N LEU A 62 1.29 -7.08 9.06
CA LEU A 62 1.76 -7.83 7.91
C LEU A 62 0.60 -8.13 6.94
N GLU A 63 -0.55 -8.57 7.46
CA GLU A 63 -1.73 -8.85 6.65
C GLU A 63 -2.23 -7.59 5.93
N ARG A 64 -2.26 -6.43 6.63
CA ARG A 64 -2.60 -5.15 6.01
C ARG A 64 -1.60 -4.77 4.92
N SER A 65 -0.30 -4.87 5.20
CA SER A 65 0.75 -4.58 4.23
C SER A 65 0.68 -5.49 3.01
N LEU A 66 0.40 -6.78 3.18
CA LEU A 66 0.24 -7.74 2.09
C LEU A 66 -1.01 -7.44 1.28
N ARG A 67 -2.13 -7.11 1.93
CA ARG A 67 -3.37 -6.73 1.24
C ARG A 67 -3.20 -5.47 0.40
N ASP A 68 -2.52 -4.47 0.95
CA ASP A 68 -2.20 -3.23 0.24
C ASP A 68 -1.24 -3.49 -0.93
N HIS A 69 -0.23 -4.35 -0.72
CA HIS A 69 0.69 -4.76 -1.78
C HIS A 69 -0.03 -5.51 -2.90
N MET A 70 -0.86 -6.51 -2.59
CA MET A 70 -1.66 -7.25 -3.58
C MET A 70 -2.58 -6.32 -4.36
N ARG A 71 -3.17 -5.33 -3.69
CA ARG A 71 -4.01 -4.32 -4.32
C ARG A 71 -3.22 -3.43 -5.28
N SER A 72 -1.97 -3.11 -4.96
CA SER A 72 -1.08 -2.39 -5.87
C SER A 72 -0.70 -3.26 -7.06
N THR A 73 -0.21 -4.48 -6.81
CA THR A 73 0.24 -5.41 -7.85
C THR A 73 -0.89 -5.77 -8.83
N ALA A 74 -2.12 -5.93 -8.35
CA ALA A 74 -3.28 -6.16 -9.21
C ALA A 74 -3.56 -4.97 -10.16
N ARG A 75 -3.38 -3.73 -9.68
CA ARG A 75 -3.53 -2.53 -10.51
C ARG A 75 -2.43 -2.44 -11.56
N ASP A 76 -1.19 -2.69 -11.15
CA ASP A 76 -0.04 -2.63 -12.06
C ASP A 76 -0.20 -3.68 -13.17
N MET A 77 -0.65 -4.89 -12.83
CA MET A 77 -0.92 -5.94 -13.80
C MET A 77 -2.03 -5.55 -14.80
N GLN A 78 -3.11 -4.90 -14.35
CA GLN A 78 -4.16 -4.42 -15.26
C GLN A 78 -3.63 -3.40 -16.27
N ILE A 79 -2.81 -2.45 -15.81
CA ILE A 79 -2.19 -1.44 -16.69
C ILE A 79 -1.28 -2.10 -17.73
N VAL A 80 -0.46 -3.07 -17.31
CA VAL A 80 0.42 -3.82 -18.22
C VAL A 80 -0.40 -4.57 -19.27
N GLN A 81 -1.51 -5.21 -18.89
CA GLN A 81 -2.39 -5.90 -19.83
C GLN A 81 -3.05 -4.94 -20.85
N GLU A 82 -3.56 -3.80 -20.40
CA GLU A 82 -4.12 -2.77 -21.28
C GLU A 82 -3.08 -2.27 -22.28
N LEU A 83 -1.85 -2.01 -21.82
CA LEU A 83 -0.74 -1.60 -22.67
C LEU A 83 -0.38 -2.66 -23.71
N LEU A 84 -0.29 -3.93 -23.30
CA LEU A 84 0.01 -5.04 -24.20
C LEU A 84 -1.07 -5.22 -25.28
N ILE A 85 -2.34 -5.06 -24.93
CA ILE A 85 -3.46 -5.15 -25.88
C ILE A 85 -3.40 -4.00 -26.89
N GLU A 86 -3.16 -2.77 -26.44
CA GLU A 86 -3.05 -1.62 -27.35
C GLU A 86 -1.80 -1.69 -28.23
N VAL A 87 -0.66 -2.14 -27.70
CA VAL A 87 0.55 -2.40 -28.49
C VAL A 87 0.27 -3.49 -29.52
N ALA A 88 -0.34 -4.61 -29.13
CA ALA A 88 -0.72 -5.67 -30.05
C ALA A 88 -1.69 -5.14 -31.13
N ARG A 89 -2.71 -4.36 -30.76
CA ARG A 89 -3.65 -3.75 -31.71
C ARG A 89 -2.93 -2.84 -32.70
N ALA A 90 -2.02 -1.99 -32.24
CA ALA A 90 -1.22 -1.12 -33.10
C ALA A 90 -0.31 -1.93 -34.03
N PHE A 91 0.26 -3.03 -33.54
CA PHE A 91 1.14 -3.90 -34.31
C PHE A 91 0.36 -4.73 -35.36
N PHE A 92 -0.78 -5.31 -35.00
CA PHE A 92 -1.60 -6.14 -35.90
C PHE A 92 -2.40 -5.33 -36.93
N LEU A 93 -2.82 -4.09 -36.61
CA LEU A 93 -3.48 -3.22 -37.59
C LEU A 93 -2.53 -2.62 -38.63
N ARG A 94 -1.21 -2.77 -38.43
CA ARG A 94 -0.19 -2.06 -39.22
C ARG A 94 1.08 -2.87 -39.47
N LEU A 95 1.02 -4.19 -39.30
CA LEU A 95 2.07 -5.09 -39.74
C LEU A 95 2.24 -4.87 -41.26
N PRO A 96 3.45 -4.48 -41.73
CA PRO A 96 3.66 -4.10 -43.11
C PRO A 96 3.70 -5.37 -43.97
N ASP A 97 2.52 -5.85 -44.35
CA ASP A 97 2.40 -6.97 -45.30
C ASP A 97 2.52 -6.48 -46.76
N ALA A 98 2.46 -5.16 -47.01
CA ALA A 98 2.54 -4.58 -48.34
C ALA A 98 3.62 -3.47 -48.46
N VAL A 99 4.23 -3.36 -49.66
CA VAL A 99 5.25 -2.35 -49.99
C VAL A 99 4.76 -0.90 -49.77
N VAL A 100 3.44 -0.69 -49.79
CA VAL A 100 2.79 0.61 -49.54
C VAL A 100 2.92 1.06 -48.08
N ASP A 101 3.14 0.13 -47.14
CA ASP A 101 3.33 0.42 -45.72
C ASP A 101 4.73 0.98 -45.40
N GLN A 102 5.63 0.99 -46.39
CA GLN A 102 6.93 1.69 -46.32
C GLN A 102 6.84 3.18 -46.69
N ASP A 103 5.63 3.68 -47.00
CA ASP A 103 5.44 5.11 -47.24
C ASP A 103 5.78 5.91 -45.96
N PRO A 104 6.72 6.88 -46.04
CA PRO A 104 7.13 7.69 -44.90
C PRO A 104 5.96 8.47 -44.27
N THR A 105 4.92 8.79 -45.04
CA THR A 105 3.71 9.47 -44.55
C THR A 105 2.88 8.55 -43.67
N VAL A 106 2.77 7.28 -44.06
CA VAL A 106 2.05 6.26 -43.31
C VAL A 106 2.80 5.96 -42.01
N GLN A 107 4.14 5.85 -42.07
CA GLN A 107 5.00 5.68 -40.89
C GLN A 107 4.85 6.84 -39.90
N ALA A 108 4.93 8.10 -40.36
CA ALA A 108 4.72 9.27 -39.52
C ALA A 108 3.31 9.31 -38.89
N ALA A 109 2.29 8.77 -39.57
CA ALA A 109 0.94 8.64 -39.02
C ALA A 109 0.80 7.47 -38.04
N VAL A 110 1.68 6.47 -38.08
CA VAL A 110 1.82 5.42 -37.05
C VAL A 110 2.42 6.00 -35.80
N ASP A 111 3.56 6.66 -35.93
CA ASP A 111 4.30 7.21 -34.79
C ASP A 111 3.44 8.19 -34.00
N ARG A 112 2.77 9.12 -34.69
CA ARG A 112 1.83 10.05 -34.04
C ARG A 112 0.63 9.39 -33.37
N ARG A 113 0.25 8.18 -33.78
CA ARG A 113 -0.86 7.46 -33.15
C ARG A 113 -0.39 6.68 -31.93
N ILE A 114 0.81 6.11 -31.99
CA ILE A 114 1.48 5.49 -30.84
C ILE A 114 1.74 6.53 -29.75
N GLU A 115 2.33 7.68 -30.10
CA GLU A 115 2.57 8.79 -29.17
C GLU A 115 1.28 9.21 -28.46
N ARG A 116 0.17 9.39 -29.19
CA ARG A 116 -1.12 9.74 -28.59
C ARG A 116 -1.69 8.66 -27.66
N LEU A 117 -1.49 7.38 -27.97
CA LEU A 117 -1.93 6.27 -27.10
C LEU A 117 -1.09 6.21 -25.82
N LEU A 118 0.22 6.45 -25.94
CA LEU A 118 1.13 6.55 -24.80
C LEU A 118 0.76 7.74 -23.92
N ASP A 119 0.51 8.91 -24.50
CA ASP A 119 0.10 10.12 -23.79
C ASP A 119 -1.23 9.94 -23.07
N ALA A 120 -2.23 9.33 -23.72
CA ALA A 120 -3.51 9.04 -23.09
C ALA A 120 -3.36 8.05 -21.92
N THR A 121 -2.46 7.08 -22.04
CA THR A 121 -2.19 6.10 -20.98
C THR A 121 -1.41 6.74 -19.83
N ALA A 122 -0.40 7.56 -20.12
CA ALA A 122 0.30 8.37 -19.13
C ALA A 122 -0.67 9.31 -18.41
N ALA A 123 -1.61 9.93 -19.12
CA ALA A 123 -2.66 10.76 -18.53
C ALA A 123 -3.56 9.96 -17.59
N ARG A 124 -3.95 8.72 -17.93
CA ARG A 124 -4.73 7.83 -17.02
C ARG A 124 -3.93 7.43 -15.78
N ILE A 125 -2.62 7.23 -15.91
CA ILE A 125 -1.72 6.91 -14.80
C ILE A 125 -1.56 8.14 -13.88
N VAL A 126 -1.36 9.34 -14.45
CA VAL A 126 -1.17 10.61 -13.73
C VAL A 126 -2.46 11.09 -13.08
N ALA A 127 -3.59 11.03 -13.82
CA ALA A 127 -4.92 11.30 -13.28
C ALA A 127 -5.29 10.28 -12.20
N GLY A 128 -4.62 9.12 -12.25
CA GLY A 128 -4.57 8.08 -11.24
C GLY A 128 -5.89 7.94 -10.53
N ARG A 129 -6.74 6.98 -10.98
CA ARG A 129 -8.04 6.59 -10.38
C ARG A 129 -9.24 7.18 -11.14
N THR A 130 -10.38 6.51 -10.99
CA THR A 130 -11.74 6.93 -11.38
C THR A 130 -12.12 6.93 -12.87
N ALA A 131 -11.83 5.85 -13.59
CA ALA A 131 -12.67 5.45 -14.72
C ALA A 131 -12.93 3.96 -14.62
N THR A 132 -13.80 3.59 -13.69
CA THR A 132 -14.65 2.41 -13.86
C THR A 132 -15.66 2.72 -14.97
N ASP A 133 -15.19 3.05 -16.17
CA ASP A 133 -16.07 3.41 -17.28
C ASP A 133 -16.13 2.24 -18.24
N THR A 134 -17.24 1.52 -18.08
CA THR A 134 -18.19 1.36 -19.17
C THR A 134 -17.55 1.07 -20.51
N VAL A 135 -17.35 -0.22 -20.77
CA VAL A 135 -17.51 -0.76 -22.12
C VAL A 135 -18.97 -0.52 -22.50
N ALA A 136 -19.24 0.69 -22.99
CA ALA A 136 -20.48 1.03 -23.66
C ALA A 136 -20.51 0.27 -24.99
N GLY A 137 -21.52 -0.58 -25.16
CA GLY A 137 -22.05 -0.97 -26.46
C GLY A 137 -21.53 -2.25 -27.07
N GLU A 138 -22.08 -3.39 -26.63
CA GLU A 138 -22.53 -4.42 -27.57
C GLU A 138 -23.89 -4.97 -27.10
N PRO A 139 -25.00 -4.70 -27.81
CA PRO A 139 -26.26 -5.36 -27.52
C PRO A 139 -26.12 -6.84 -27.87
N ARG A 140 -26.18 -7.71 -26.85
CA ARG A 140 -26.25 -9.16 -27.03
C ARG A 140 -27.59 -9.51 -27.69
N SER A 141 -27.58 -9.61 -29.00
CA SER A 141 -28.62 -10.25 -29.80
C SER A 141 -28.59 -11.75 -29.52
N PHE A 142 -29.45 -12.20 -28.60
CA PHE A 142 -29.94 -13.58 -28.60
C PHE A 142 -31.45 -13.52 -28.39
N ASP A 143 -32.19 -13.49 -29.49
CA ASP A 143 -33.59 -13.88 -29.51
C ASP A 143 -33.68 -15.41 -29.48
N PRO A 144 -34.55 -16.01 -28.64
CA PRO A 144 -34.97 -17.38 -28.80
C PRO A 144 -36.11 -17.43 -29.84
N GLN A 145 -35.88 -18.06 -30.98
CA GLN A 145 -36.95 -18.36 -31.93
C GLN A 145 -37.85 -19.52 -31.42
N PRO A 146 -39.14 -19.53 -31.82
CA PRO A 146 -40.22 -20.31 -31.21
C PRO A 146 -40.19 -21.82 -31.52
#